data_AF-A0A7J4FWL0-F1
#
_entry.id   AF-A0A7J4FWL0-F1
#
_cell.length_a   1.000
_cell.length_b   1.000
_cell.length_c   1.000
_cell.angle_alpha   90.00
_cell.angle_beta   90.00
_cell.angle_gamma   90.00
#
_symmetry.space_group_name_H-M   'P 1'
#
loop_
_entity.id
_entity.type
_entity.pdbx_description
1 polymer ?
#
loop_
_entity_poly.entity_id
_entity_poly.type
_entity_poly.pdbx_seq_one_letter_code
_entity_poly.pdbx_strand_id
1 'polypeptide(L)'
;MNFLGEKIDEIFSERELPKVSNALNKVRQGKSVINLETYIIDSQNKEIPVEISVSPIIESRDIIGCHGILRDITERKRTEEALRESEERFRDLFENANDLIQSVDSQGN
;
A
#
# COMPACT_ATOMS: atom_id res chain seq x y z
N MET A 1 -13.29 2.71 -15.29
CA MET A 1 -12.15 3.18 -16.11
C MET A 1 -11.88 2.18 -17.21
N ASN A 2 -11.58 2.65 -18.42
CA ASN A 2 -11.16 1.82 -19.53
C ASN A 2 -9.70 2.15 -19.82
N PHE A 3 -8.79 1.21 -19.56
CA PHE A 3 -7.33 1.39 -19.72
C PHE A 3 -6.79 0.67 -20.97
N LEU A 4 -7.67 0.27 -21.88
CA LEU A 4 -7.28 -0.51 -23.06
C LEU A 4 -6.51 0.37 -24.05
N GLY A 5 -5.19 0.11 -24.17
CA GLY A 5 -4.30 0.81 -25.11
C GLY A 5 -3.42 1.90 -24.47
N GLU A 6 -3.65 2.24 -23.20
CA GLU A 6 -2.78 3.14 -22.44
C GLU A 6 -1.54 2.40 -21.93
N LYS A 7 -0.42 3.13 -21.78
CA LYS A 7 0.76 2.53 -21.16
C LYS A 7 0.47 2.33 -19.68
N ILE A 8 0.78 1.13 -19.19
CA ILE A 8 0.70 0.77 -17.76
C ILE A 8 1.34 1.86 -16.89
N ASP A 9 2.48 2.41 -17.33
CA ASP A 9 3.28 3.41 -16.62
C ASP A 9 2.54 4.76 -16.42
N GLU A 10 1.56 5.09 -17.26
CA GLU A 10 0.81 6.36 -17.20
C GLU A 10 -0.26 6.35 -16.09
N ILE A 11 -0.59 5.17 -15.57
CA ILE A 11 -1.60 4.99 -14.52
C ILE A 11 -0.99 5.16 -13.13
N PHE A 12 0.34 5.13 -13.00
CA PHE A 12 1.03 5.22 -11.71
C PHE A 12 1.53 6.61 -11.42
N SER A 13 1.53 6.98 -10.13
CA SER A 13 2.21 8.19 -9.67
C SER A 13 3.71 8.11 -10.00
N GLU A 14 4.34 9.22 -10.41
CA GLU A 14 5.75 9.23 -10.83
C GLU A 14 6.69 8.63 -9.76
N ARG A 15 6.36 8.84 -8.49
CA ARG A 15 7.12 8.30 -7.34
C ARG A 15 7.11 6.77 -7.26
N GLU A 16 6.09 6.14 -7.83
CA GLU A 16 5.87 4.69 -7.78
C GLU A 16 6.52 3.97 -8.98
N LEU A 17 6.93 4.70 -10.02
CA LEU A 17 7.55 4.13 -11.22
C LEU A 17 8.75 3.20 -10.94
N PRO A 18 9.68 3.49 -9.99
CA PRO A 18 10.75 2.55 -9.67
C PRO A 18 10.24 1.21 -9.15
N LYS A 19 9.16 1.22 -8.37
CA LYS A 19 8.54 0.02 -7.80
C LYS A 19 7.84 -0.81 -8.87
N VAL A 20 7.11 -0.14 -9.76
CA VAL A 20 6.45 -0.76 -10.92
C VAL A 20 7.47 -1.34 -11.89
N SER A 21 8.53 -0.60 -12.21
CA SER A 21 9.62 -1.06 -13.08
C SER A 21 10.29 -2.32 -12.53
N ASN A 22 10.57 -2.36 -11.23
CA ASN A 22 11.11 -3.56 -10.58
C ASN A 22 10.12 -4.74 -10.68
N ALA A 23 8.82 -4.50 -10.51
CA ALA A 23 7.82 -5.54 -10.64
C ALA A 23 7.73 -6.10 -12.07
N LEU A 24 7.69 -5.22 -13.08
CA LEU A 24 7.68 -5.61 -14.49
C LEU A 24 8.95 -6.37 -14.88
N ASN A 25 10.12 -5.98 -14.36
CA ASN A 25 11.38 -6.70 -14.59
C ASN A 25 11.34 -8.13 -14.03
N LYS A 26 10.74 -8.34 -12.85
CA LYS A 26 10.53 -9.70 -12.30
C LYS A 26 9.60 -10.53 -13.17
N VAL A 27 8.52 -9.93 -13.65
CA VAL A 27 7.56 -10.60 -14.54
C VAL A 27 8.20 -10.99 -15.87
N ARG A 28 9.04 -10.11 -16.44
CA ARG A 28 9.85 -10.41 -17.64
C ARG A 28 10.86 -11.54 -17.43
N GLN A 29 11.20 -11.87 -16.19
CA GLN A 29 12.04 -13.02 -15.83
C GLN A 29 11.20 -14.27 -15.50
N GLY A 30 9.89 -14.24 -15.76
CA GLY A 30 8.99 -15.36 -15.46
C GLY A 30 8.56 -15.44 -13.99
N LYS A 31 8.78 -14.40 -13.18
CA LYS A 31 8.43 -14.39 -11.75
C LYS A 31 7.18 -13.54 -11.50
N SER A 32 6.22 -14.11 -10.79
CA SER A 32 5.06 -13.36 -10.31
C SER A 32 5.43 -12.39 -9.19
N VAL A 33 4.74 -11.26 -9.14
CA VAL A 33 4.78 -10.30 -8.04
C VAL A 33 3.38 -10.25 -7.43
N ILE A 34 3.30 -10.43 -6.12
CA ILE A 34 2.03 -10.47 -5.38
C ILE A 34 2.03 -9.41 -4.29
N ASN A 35 0.83 -8.95 -3.92
CA ASN A 35 0.59 -8.03 -2.81
C ASN A 35 1.44 -6.74 -2.86
N LEU A 36 1.69 -6.22 -4.05
CA LEU A 36 2.44 -4.99 -4.22
C LEU A 36 1.53 -3.79 -3.94
N GLU A 37 1.59 -3.24 -2.72
CA GLU A 37 0.91 -1.97 -2.44
C GLU A 37 1.58 -0.81 -3.17
N THR A 38 0.82 0.02 -3.86
CA THR A 38 1.31 1.21 -4.59
C THR A 38 0.17 2.21 -4.75
N TYR A 39 0.39 3.27 -5.52
CA TYR A 39 -0.58 4.31 -5.78
C TYR A 39 -0.76 4.50 -7.29
N ILE A 40 -2.02 4.46 -7.72
CA ILE A 40 -2.42 4.83 -9.07
C ILE A 40 -3.04 6.22 -9.08
N ILE A 41 -3.03 6.86 -10.23
CA ILE A 41 -3.67 8.15 -10.48
C ILE A 41 -4.99 7.89 -11.20
N ASP A 42 -6.07 8.43 -10.64
CA ASP A 42 -7.40 8.35 -11.24
C ASP A 42 -7.59 9.43 -12.34
N SER A 43 -8.73 9.44 -13.03
CA SER A 43 -9.02 10.40 -14.10
C SER A 43 -9.16 11.84 -13.62
N GLN A 44 -9.23 12.06 -12.31
CA GLN A 44 -9.29 13.35 -11.64
C GLN A 44 -7.95 13.72 -10.99
N ASN A 45 -6.87 13.00 -11.33
CA ASN A 45 -5.54 13.18 -10.78
C ASN A 45 -5.42 12.89 -9.28
N LYS A 46 -6.29 12.03 -8.72
CA LYS A 46 -6.25 11.62 -7.32
C LYS A 46 -5.43 10.35 -7.16
N GLU A 47 -4.56 10.32 -6.15
CA GLU A 47 -3.86 9.11 -5.74
C GLU A 47 -4.83 8.13 -5.04
N ILE A 48 -4.94 6.92 -5.58
CA ILE A 48 -5.70 5.82 -5.00
C ILE A 48 -4.72 4.71 -4.61
N PRO A 49 -4.69 4.30 -3.33
CA PRO A 49 -3.87 3.19 -2.90
C PRO A 49 -4.45 1.89 -3.47
N VAL A 50 -3.59 1.11 -4.11
CA VAL A 50 -3.96 -0.19 -4.69
C VAL A 50 -2.96 -1.26 -4.31
N GLU A 51 -3.44 -2.48 -4.19
CA GLU A 51 -2.63 -3.68 -4.11
C GLU A 51 -2.63 -4.38 -5.47
N ILE A 52 -1.44 -4.63 -5.99
CA ILE A 52 -1.25 -5.20 -7.33
C ILE A 52 -0.65 -6.59 -7.22
N SER A 53 -1.23 -7.51 -7.97
CA SER A 53 -0.63 -8.81 -8.27
C SER A 53 -0.49 -8.98 -9.77
N VAL A 54 0.70 -9.32 -10.23
CA VAL A 54 1.00 -9.50 -11.65
C VAL A 54 1.78 -10.79 -11.88
N SER A 55 1.31 -11.60 -12.84
CA SER A 55 1.95 -12.85 -13.25
C SER A 55 2.29 -12.83 -14.75
N PRO A 56 3.38 -13.47 -15.16
CA PRO A 56 3.69 -13.63 -16.58
C PRO A 56 2.67 -14.55 -17.25
N ILE A 57 2.41 -14.31 -18.52
CA ILE A 57 1.70 -15.23 -19.41
C ILE A 57 2.78 -15.95 -20.22
N ILE A 58 2.85 -17.28 -20.05
CA ILE A 58 3.88 -18.12 -20.65
C ILE A 58 3.22 -19.06 -21.66
N GLU A 59 3.68 -19.04 -22.90
CA GLU A 59 3.25 -19.94 -23.97
C GLU A 59 4.50 -20.56 -24.62
N SER A 60 4.52 -21.89 -24.79
CA SER A 60 5.64 -22.60 -25.43
C SER A 60 7.04 -22.28 -24.86
N ARG A 61 7.13 -21.96 -23.56
CA ARG A 61 8.33 -21.50 -22.81
C ARG A 61 8.74 -20.04 -23.03
N ASP A 62 8.02 -19.31 -23.87
CA ASP A 62 8.22 -17.88 -24.09
C ASP A 62 7.24 -17.06 -23.27
N ILE A 63 7.70 -15.90 -22.78
CA ILE A 63 6.84 -14.94 -22.08
C ILE A 63 6.19 -14.05 -23.13
N ILE A 64 4.89 -14.21 -23.32
CA ILE A 64 4.11 -13.48 -24.33
C ILE A 64 3.37 -12.25 -23.78
N GLY A 65 3.37 -12.08 -22.45
CA GLY A 65 2.72 -10.96 -21.80
C GLY A 65 2.66 -11.10 -20.28
N CYS A 66 1.76 -10.34 -19.66
CA CYS A 66 1.48 -10.43 -18.24
C CYS A 66 -0.01 -10.21 -17.96
N HIS A 67 -0.49 -10.83 -16.89
CA HIS A 67 -1.83 -10.64 -16.35
C HIS A 67 -1.70 -9.96 -14.99
N GLY A 68 -2.34 -8.80 -14.82
CA GLY A 68 -2.32 -8.01 -13.61
C GLY A 68 -3.72 -7.84 -13.02
N ILE A 69 -3.82 -7.91 -11.70
CA ILE A 69 -5.02 -7.58 -10.91
C ILE A 69 -4.67 -6.43 -9.99
N LEU A 70 -5.53 -5.41 -9.99
CA LEU A 70 -5.44 -4.27 -9.09
C LEU A 70 -6.63 -4.31 -8.14
N ARG A 71 -6.37 -4.18 -6.84
CA ARG A 71 -7.38 -4.10 -5.79
C ARG A 71 -7.28 -2.75 -5.11
N ASP A 72 -8.36 -1.99 -5.07
CA ASP A 72 -8.45 -0.79 -4.24
C ASP A 72 -8.35 -1.18 -2.76
N ILE A 73 -7.40 -0.55 -2.04
CA ILE A 73 -7.14 -0.79 -0.61
C ILE A 73 -7.39 0.46 0.24
N THR A 74 -8.14 1.43 -0.27
CA THR A 74 -8.48 2.68 0.44
C THR A 74 -9.13 2.40 1.80
N GLU A 75 -10.13 1.53 1.83
CA GLU A 75 -10.83 1.18 3.07
C GLU A 75 -9.92 0.44 4.07
N ARG A 76 -9.01 -0.40 3.57
CA ARG A 76 -8.01 -1.08 4.40
C ARG A 76 -7.08 -0.06 5.08
N LYS A 77 -6.52 0.87 4.30
CA LYS A 77 -5.63 1.93 4.81
C LYS A 77 -6.33 2.85 5.82
N ARG A 78 -7.60 3.19 5.59
CA ARG A 78 -8.39 4.00 6.55
C ARG A 78 -8.58 3.29 7.89
N THR A 79 -8.82 1.98 7.84
CA THR A 79 -9.00 1.19 9.06
C THR A 79 -7.68 1.04 9.83
N GLU A 80 -6.57 0.80 9.12
CA GLU A 80 -5.23 0.74 9.70
C GLU A 80 -4.84 2.06 10.38
N GLU A 81 -5.14 3.19 9.74
CA GLU A 81 -4.84 4.52 10.28
C GLU A 81 -5.70 4.85 11.51
N ALA A 82 -7.00 4.57 11.46
CA ALA A 82 -7.87 4.77 12.61
C ALA A 82 -7.45 3.91 13.82
N LEU A 83 -6.96 2.69 13.57
CA LEU A 83 -6.39 1.83 14.61
C LEU A 83 -5.12 2.45 15.20
N ARG A 84 -4.20 2.91 14.34
CA ARG A 84 -2.95 3.57 14.74
C ARG A 84 -3.21 4.80 15.60
N GLU A 85 -4.13 5.67 15.18
CA GLU A 85 -4.53 6.87 15.95
C GLU A 85 -5.15 6.50 17.31
N SER A 86 -5.95 5.43 17.37
CA SER A 86 -6.51 4.95 18.64
C SER A 86 -5.44 4.39 19.58
N GLU A 87 -4.45 3.67 19.06
CA GLU A 87 -3.33 3.13 19.84
C GLU A 87 -2.42 4.25 20.36
N GLU A 88 -2.13 5.25 19.53
CA GLU A 88 -1.37 6.45 19.92
C GLU A 88 -2.11 7.23 21.01
N ARG A 89 -3.41 7.48 20.82
CA ARG A 89 -4.23 8.14 21.84
C ARG A 89 -4.28 7.35 23.15
N PHE A 90 -4.37 6.02 23.09
CA PHE A 90 -4.35 5.19 24.29
C PHE A 90 -2.98 5.23 24.99
N ARG A 91 -1.89 5.17 24.22
CA ARG A 91 -0.52 5.31 24.73
C ARG A 91 -0.32 6.65 25.42
N ASP A 92 -0.69 7.75 24.77
CA ASP A 92 -0.58 9.10 25.33
C ASP A 92 -1.36 9.23 26.63
N LEU A 93 -2.59 8.71 26.68
CA LEU A 93 -3.40 8.72 27.92
C LEU A 93 -2.74 7.93 29.04
N PHE A 94 -2.16 6.76 28.74
CA PHE A 94 -1.51 5.92 29.74
C PHE A 94 -0.19 6.52 30.24
N GLU A 95 0.64 7.08 29.35
CA GLU A 95 1.89 7.75 29.72
C GLU A 95 1.61 9.00 30.57
N ASN A 96 0.64 9.84 30.18
CA ASN A 96 0.24 10.99 30.99
C ASN A 96 -0.44 10.60 32.31
N ALA A 97 -1.18 9.48 32.34
CA ALA A 97 -1.77 8.98 33.57
C ALA A 97 -0.71 8.46 34.54
N ASN A 98 0.40 7.88 34.06
CA ASN A 98 1.49 7.41 34.90
C ASN A 98 2.23 8.57 35.58
N ASP A 99 2.39 9.71 34.91
CA ASP A 99 2.88 10.96 35.51
C ASP A 99 1.94 11.47 36.61
N LEU A 100 0.62 11.35 36.41
CA LEU A 100 -0.37 11.76 37.40
C LEU A 100 -0.40 10.79 38.61
N ILE A 101 -0.28 9.48 38.37
CA ILE A 101 -0.31 8.43 39.39
C ILE A 101 0.97 8.43 40.24
N GLN A 102 2.15 8.71 39.67
CA GLN A 102 3.36 8.90 40.48
C GLN A 102 3.29 10.14 41.37
N SER A 103 2.65 11.22 40.91
CA SER A 103 2.52 12.45 41.69
C SER A 103 1.66 12.28 42.95
N VAL A 104 0.63 11.42 42.91
CA VAL A 104 -0.25 11.17 44.07
C VAL A 104 0.33 10.18 45.07
N ASP A 105 1.19 9.24 44.66
CA ASP A 105 1.85 8.29 45.59
C ASP A 105 2.96 8.97 46.43
N SER A 106 3.58 10.04 45.90
CA SER A 106 4.63 10.78 46.62
C SER A 106 4.12 11.69 47.76
N GLN A 107 2.80 11.81 47.97
CA GLN A 107 2.21 12.53 49.11
C GLN A 107 1.53 11.60 50.14
N GLY A 108 1.75 10.29 50.04
CA GLY A 108 1.00 9.28 50.80
C GLY A 108 1.82 8.37 51.71
N ASN A 109 2.75 8.90 52.51
CA ASN A 109 3.10 8.42 53.87
C ASN A 109 4.25 9.23 54.50
#